data_AF-A7RZK3-F1
#
_entry.id   AF-A7RZK3-F1
#
_cell.length_a   1.000
_cell.length_b   1.000
_cell.length_c   1.000
_cell.angle_alpha   90.00
_cell.angle_beta   90.00
_cell.angle_gamma   90.00
#
_symmetry.space_group_name_H-M   'P 1'
#
loop_
_entity.id
_entity.type
_entity.pdbx_description
1 polymer ?
#
loop_
_entity_poly.entity_id
_entity_poly.type
_entity_poly.pdbx_seq_one_letter_code
_entity_poly.pdbx_strand_id
1 'polypeptide(L)'
;IVESIFLCVLMVVIIFGNTLVCLAFYRNRKLRTTTNCFLCSLAAADIAVGVFSVPYWVYFRLGKIYITYDIICGTASIINLVTISLERCLSVTQPAIHRNVSPLTIGLSIGFAWVYAIVVASLTHVKESQMTWYPIFVSIASFFLPLFIILVNYLMIHRVARRRARARHLRSLKREIRIAVTLAVVIIAFILTWLPFFVILLFSRYCSKCEVPYRVIVPLVKWMHYSGSMVNPIIYTYRNRDFKRAFIKIL
;
A
#
# COMPACT_ATOMS: atom_id res chain seq x y z
N ILE A 1 -3.31 -24.83 11.66
CA ILE A 1 -3.20 -25.58 10.39
C ILE A 1 -3.97 -24.86 9.28
N VAL A 2 -5.31 -24.76 9.36
CA VAL A 2 -6.13 -24.09 8.32
C VAL A 2 -5.67 -22.64 8.05
N GLU A 3 -5.52 -21.81 9.09
CA GLU A 3 -4.97 -20.45 8.98
C GLU A 3 -3.62 -20.42 8.26
N SER A 4 -2.69 -21.27 8.70
CA SER A 4 -1.34 -21.37 8.15
C SER A 4 -1.36 -21.71 6.66
N ILE A 5 -2.25 -22.60 6.23
CA ILE A 5 -2.42 -22.96 4.81
C ILE A 5 -2.87 -21.73 4.01
N PHE A 6 -3.89 -21.00 4.47
CA PHE A 6 -4.36 -19.79 3.79
C PHE A 6 -3.27 -18.73 3.69
N LEU A 7 -2.46 -18.55 4.73
CA LEU A 7 -1.35 -17.61 4.74
C LEU A 7 -0.19 -18.06 3.85
N CYS A 8 0.11 -19.36 3.78
CA CYS A 8 1.11 -19.88 2.84
C CYS A 8 0.68 -19.68 1.38
N VAL A 9 -0.60 -19.94 1.06
CA VAL A 9 -1.14 -19.63 -0.28
C VAL A 9 -1.02 -18.14 -0.55
N LEU A 10 -1.41 -17.29 0.41
CA LEU A 10 -1.33 -15.84 0.28
C LEU A 10 0.12 -15.37 0.03
N MET A 11 1.08 -15.90 0.78
CA MET A 11 2.51 -15.63 0.59
C MET A 11 2.96 -15.92 -0.84
N VAL A 12 2.63 -17.10 -1.38
CA VAL A 12 3.00 -17.48 -2.75
C VAL A 12 2.41 -16.50 -3.75
N VAL A 13 1.13 -16.13 -3.61
CA VAL A 13 0.48 -15.18 -4.52
C VAL A 13 1.10 -13.78 -4.42
N ILE A 14 1.42 -13.30 -3.20
CA ILE A 14 2.08 -12.00 -2.98
C ILE A 14 3.44 -11.97 -3.68
N ILE A 15 4.30 -12.96 -3.42
CA ILE A 15 5.65 -13.00 -3.97
C ILE A 15 5.59 -13.11 -5.49
N PHE A 16 4.78 -14.03 -6.01
CA PHE A 16 4.65 -14.25 -7.44
C PHE A 16 4.11 -13.01 -8.16
N GLY A 17 2.98 -12.46 -7.72
CA GLY A 17 2.32 -11.33 -8.37
C GLY A 17 3.19 -10.08 -8.40
N ASN A 18 3.84 -9.75 -7.28
CA ASN A 18 4.70 -8.58 -7.19
C ASN A 18 6.05 -8.79 -7.90
N THR A 19 6.56 -10.02 -7.97
CA THR A 19 7.73 -10.35 -8.82
C THR A 19 7.41 -10.11 -10.30
N LEU A 20 6.21 -10.49 -10.77
CA LEU A 20 5.78 -10.19 -12.13
C LEU A 20 5.71 -8.67 -12.40
N VAL A 21 5.29 -7.85 -11.43
CA VAL A 21 5.32 -6.38 -11.55
C VAL A 21 6.75 -5.90 -11.80
N CYS A 22 7.70 -6.32 -10.97
CA CYS A 22 9.11 -5.96 -11.09
C CYS A 22 9.72 -6.45 -12.41
N LEU A 23 9.46 -7.69 -12.81
CA LEU A 23 9.94 -8.26 -14.08
C LEU A 23 9.37 -7.54 -15.29
N ALA A 24 8.07 -7.21 -15.27
CA ALA A 24 7.43 -6.44 -16.34
C ALA A 24 8.06 -5.06 -16.49
N PHE A 25 8.30 -4.36 -15.37
CA PHE A 25 8.99 -3.07 -15.35
C PHE A 25 10.41 -3.17 -15.92
N TYR A 26 11.18 -4.19 -15.49
CA TYR A 26 12.56 -4.38 -15.92
C TYR A 26 12.66 -4.74 -17.41
N ARG A 27 11.84 -5.70 -17.89
CA ARG A 27 11.91 -6.22 -19.27
C ARG A 27 11.30 -5.28 -20.29
N ASN A 28 10.26 -4.51 -19.94
CA ASN A 28 9.56 -3.66 -20.90
C ASN A 28 9.94 -2.18 -20.74
N ARG A 29 10.76 -1.66 -21.66
CA ARG A 29 11.16 -0.23 -21.67
C ARG A 29 9.97 0.72 -21.70
N LYS A 30 8.82 0.34 -22.30
CA LYS A 30 7.60 1.17 -22.31
C LYS A 30 6.96 1.34 -20.93
N LEU A 31 7.27 0.42 -19.99
CA LEU A 31 6.80 0.49 -18.62
C LEU A 31 7.71 1.31 -17.71
N ARG A 32 8.84 1.85 -18.18
CA ARG A 32 9.76 2.65 -17.35
C ARG A 32 9.31 4.11 -17.24
N THR A 33 8.14 4.31 -16.63
CA THR A 33 7.54 5.62 -16.37
C THR A 33 7.63 6.00 -14.89
N THR A 34 7.52 7.29 -14.56
CA THR A 34 7.53 7.80 -13.18
C THR A 34 6.61 7.02 -12.24
N THR A 35 5.34 6.84 -12.62
CA THR A 35 4.42 6.06 -11.79
C THR A 35 4.88 4.63 -11.59
N ASN A 36 5.40 4.00 -12.65
CA ASN A 36 5.78 2.60 -12.58
C ASN A 36 7.05 2.38 -11.75
N CYS A 37 7.92 3.39 -11.59
CA CYS A 37 8.99 3.36 -10.59
C CYS A 37 8.42 3.23 -9.17
N PHE A 38 7.38 4.01 -8.83
CA PHE A 38 6.70 3.90 -7.54
C PHE A 38 5.96 2.57 -7.38
N LEU A 39 5.34 2.05 -8.45
CA LEU A 39 4.74 0.70 -8.45
C LEU A 39 5.79 -0.39 -8.22
N CYS A 40 6.99 -0.24 -8.75
CA CYS A 40 8.09 -1.18 -8.53
C CYS A 40 8.59 -1.13 -7.08
N SER A 41 8.68 0.06 -6.47
CA SER A 41 9.00 0.23 -5.05
C SER A 41 7.92 -0.38 -4.14
N LEU A 42 6.65 -0.17 -4.47
CA LEU A 42 5.53 -0.81 -3.78
C LEU A 42 5.59 -2.34 -3.88
N ALA A 43 5.82 -2.88 -5.08
CA ALA A 43 5.99 -4.31 -5.29
C ALA A 43 7.16 -4.89 -4.47
N ALA A 44 8.27 -4.15 -4.33
CA ALA A 44 9.37 -4.57 -3.47
C ALA A 44 8.98 -4.62 -1.97
N ALA A 45 8.22 -3.63 -1.49
CA ALA A 45 7.68 -3.64 -0.12
C ALA A 45 6.70 -4.81 0.10
N ASP A 46 5.84 -5.09 -0.87
CA ASP A 46 4.89 -6.20 -0.81
C ASP A 46 5.58 -7.58 -0.88
N ILE A 47 6.64 -7.73 -1.68
CA ILE A 47 7.50 -8.93 -1.65
C ILE A 47 8.10 -9.10 -0.25
N ALA A 48 8.57 -8.03 0.38
CA ALA A 48 9.11 -8.09 1.74
C ALA A 48 8.05 -8.55 2.77
N VAL A 49 6.77 -8.15 2.61
CA VAL A 49 5.66 -8.71 3.40
C VAL A 49 5.56 -10.23 3.20
N GLY A 50 5.59 -10.70 1.95
CA GLY A 50 5.52 -12.13 1.64
C GLY A 50 6.73 -12.93 2.13
N VAL A 51 7.94 -12.38 2.05
CA VAL A 51 9.19 -13.07 2.41
C VAL A 51 9.47 -13.05 3.92
N PHE A 52 9.15 -11.95 4.59
CA PHE A 52 9.45 -11.77 6.01
C PHE A 52 8.17 -11.86 6.85
N SER A 53 7.25 -10.92 6.70
CA SER A 53 6.09 -10.81 7.61
C SER A 53 5.25 -12.08 7.70
N VAL A 54 4.85 -12.67 6.56
CA VAL A 54 3.94 -13.82 6.55
C VAL A 54 4.61 -15.07 7.16
N PRO A 55 5.85 -15.48 6.77
CA PRO A 55 6.55 -16.60 7.41
C PRO A 55 6.78 -16.40 8.91
N TYR A 56 7.16 -15.19 9.34
CA TYR A 56 7.36 -14.92 10.76
C TYR A 56 6.07 -15.05 11.57
N TRP A 57 4.92 -14.62 11.00
CA TRP A 57 3.62 -14.83 11.63
C TRP A 57 3.23 -16.31 11.73
N VAL A 58 3.45 -17.09 10.66
CA VAL A 58 3.03 -18.49 10.57
C VAL A 58 3.87 -19.42 11.45
N TYR A 59 5.20 -19.30 11.36
CA TYR A 59 6.13 -20.30 11.93
C TYR A 59 6.78 -19.81 13.22
N PHE A 60 7.22 -18.56 13.25
CA PHE A 60 8.12 -18.10 14.29
C PHE A 60 7.37 -17.57 15.52
N ARG A 61 6.24 -16.83 15.38
CA ARG A 61 5.64 -16.09 16.52
C ARG A 61 6.68 -15.39 17.42
N LEU A 62 7.85 -15.02 16.85
CA LEU A 62 9.05 -14.70 17.62
C LEU A 62 9.13 -13.18 17.88
N GLY A 63 8.69 -12.78 19.07
CA GLY A 63 9.19 -11.59 19.79
C GLY A 63 9.07 -10.22 19.10
N LYS A 64 9.76 -9.23 19.68
CA LYS A 64 9.70 -7.82 19.25
C LYS A 64 10.27 -7.58 17.85
N ILE A 65 11.22 -8.41 17.39
CA ILE A 65 11.89 -8.28 16.08
C ILE A 65 10.89 -8.44 14.92
N TYR A 66 9.99 -9.43 15.01
CA TYR A 66 8.94 -9.62 14.00
C TYR A 66 8.03 -8.40 13.88
N ILE A 67 7.62 -7.81 15.01
CA ILE A 67 6.75 -6.62 15.02
C ILE A 67 7.42 -5.47 14.26
N THR A 68 8.74 -5.29 14.45
CA THR A 68 9.51 -4.28 13.73
C THR A 68 9.47 -4.53 12.22
N TYR A 69 9.77 -5.75 11.75
CA TYR A 69 9.72 -6.06 10.31
C TYR A 69 8.31 -5.93 9.71
N ASP A 70 7.28 -6.36 10.44
CA ASP A 70 5.89 -6.25 10.01
C ASP A 70 5.47 -4.79 9.83
N ILE A 71 5.88 -3.91 10.77
CA ILE A 71 5.63 -2.47 10.69
C ILE A 71 6.44 -1.82 9.57
N ILE A 72 7.70 -2.20 9.36
CA ILE A 72 8.51 -1.68 8.25
C ILE A 72 7.85 -2.01 6.92
N CYS A 73 7.57 -3.28 6.65
CA CYS A 73 7.05 -3.72 5.35
C CYS A 73 5.66 -3.13 5.09
N GLY A 74 4.79 -3.17 6.12
CA GLY A 74 3.46 -2.61 6.06
C GLY A 74 3.48 -1.09 5.82
N THR A 75 4.24 -0.35 6.64
CA THR A 75 4.33 1.12 6.50
C THR A 75 4.96 1.52 5.18
N ALA A 76 6.01 0.82 4.73
CA ALA A 76 6.63 1.10 3.43
C ALA A 76 5.63 0.89 2.28
N SER A 77 4.82 -0.18 2.30
CA SER A 77 3.76 -0.42 1.31
C SER A 77 2.76 0.75 1.27
N ILE A 78 2.31 1.23 2.42
CA ILE A 78 1.35 2.34 2.51
C ILE A 78 1.94 3.67 2.05
N ILE A 79 3.15 4.01 2.47
CA ILE A 79 3.75 5.28 2.07
C ILE A 79 4.04 5.28 0.57
N ASN A 80 4.38 4.13 -0.03
CA ASN A 80 4.46 4.02 -1.48
C ASN A 80 3.09 4.25 -2.16
N LEU A 81 1.98 3.74 -1.59
CA LEU A 81 0.63 4.06 -2.08
C LEU A 81 0.31 5.56 -1.97
N VAL A 82 0.69 6.22 -0.88
CA VAL A 82 0.56 7.68 -0.71
C VAL A 82 1.36 8.41 -1.79
N THR A 83 2.61 8.02 -2.01
CA THR A 83 3.47 8.62 -3.05
C THR A 83 2.87 8.43 -4.44
N ILE A 84 2.30 7.26 -4.75
CA ILE A 84 1.55 7.05 -6.01
C ILE A 84 0.35 7.99 -6.10
N SER A 85 -0.40 8.17 -5.01
CA SER A 85 -1.56 9.08 -5.00
C SER A 85 -1.17 10.54 -5.23
N LEU A 86 -0.04 10.98 -4.66
CA LEU A 86 0.53 12.32 -4.83
C LEU A 86 1.03 12.52 -6.26
N GLU A 87 1.77 11.55 -6.81
CA GLU A 87 2.22 11.56 -8.20
C GLU A 87 1.05 11.70 -9.16
N ARG A 88 -0.01 10.92 -8.94
CA ARG A 88 -1.24 11.01 -9.73
C ARG A 88 -1.92 12.35 -9.58
N CYS A 89 -2.02 12.88 -8.36
CA CYS A 89 -2.56 14.21 -8.10
C CYS A 89 -1.79 15.26 -8.91
N LEU A 90 -0.45 15.28 -8.79
CA LEU A 90 0.42 16.21 -9.51
C LEU A 90 0.25 16.10 -11.03
N SER A 91 0.22 14.87 -11.56
CA SER A 91 0.05 14.63 -13.01
C SER A 91 -1.27 15.17 -13.57
N VAL A 92 -2.32 15.22 -12.74
CA VAL A 92 -3.65 15.68 -13.15
C VAL A 92 -3.81 17.17 -12.91
N THR A 93 -3.41 17.67 -11.73
CA THR A 93 -3.63 19.06 -11.32
C THR A 93 -2.62 20.01 -11.97
N GLN A 94 -1.36 19.59 -12.12
CA GLN A 94 -0.24 20.42 -12.59
C GLN A 94 0.65 19.66 -13.60
N PRO A 95 0.15 19.36 -14.81
CA PRO A 95 0.87 18.53 -15.79
C PRO A 95 2.19 19.13 -16.27
N ALA A 96 2.32 20.46 -16.31
CA ALA A 96 3.56 21.14 -16.70
C ALA A 96 4.70 20.88 -15.69
N ILE A 97 4.38 20.95 -14.38
CA ILE A 97 5.34 20.65 -13.31
C ILE A 97 5.67 19.15 -13.35
N HIS A 98 4.66 18.29 -13.49
CA HIS A 98 4.86 16.83 -13.55
C HIS A 98 5.82 16.39 -14.67
N ARG A 99 5.76 17.04 -15.84
CA ARG A 99 6.66 16.75 -16.97
C ARG A 99 8.14 17.03 -16.63
N ASN A 100 8.41 17.95 -15.72
CA ASN A 100 9.75 18.38 -15.33
C ASN A 100 10.26 17.69 -14.04
N VAL A 101 9.52 16.71 -13.51
CA VAL A 101 9.97 15.96 -12.33
C VAL A 101 11.22 15.16 -12.66
N SER A 102 12.30 15.44 -11.93
CA SER A 102 13.59 14.80 -12.15
C SER A 102 13.61 13.34 -11.63
N PRO A 103 14.45 12.47 -12.22
CA PRO A 103 14.67 11.12 -11.67
C PRO A 103 15.17 11.13 -10.22
N LEU A 104 15.94 12.15 -9.83
CA LEU A 104 16.41 12.33 -8.45
C LEU A 104 15.24 12.54 -7.50
N THR A 105 14.27 13.37 -7.86
CA THR A 105 13.05 13.59 -7.05
C THR A 105 12.27 12.29 -6.84
N ILE A 106 12.19 11.43 -7.87
CA ILE A 106 11.54 10.12 -7.78
C ILE A 106 12.32 9.22 -6.80
N GLY A 107 13.65 9.15 -6.95
CA GLY A 107 14.52 8.38 -6.06
C GLY A 107 14.43 8.83 -4.61
N LEU A 108 14.44 10.14 -4.35
CA LEU A 108 14.27 10.72 -3.01
C LEU A 108 12.89 10.41 -2.42
N SER A 109 11.84 10.44 -3.24
CA SER A 109 10.48 10.10 -2.79
C SER A 109 10.34 8.62 -2.40
N ILE A 110 11.01 7.72 -3.13
CA ILE A 110 11.11 6.30 -2.78
C ILE A 110 11.93 6.13 -1.49
N GLY A 111 13.11 6.75 -1.42
CA GLY A 111 13.97 6.70 -0.24
C GLY A 111 13.25 7.19 1.02
N PHE A 112 12.48 8.29 0.90
CA PHE A 112 11.64 8.80 1.98
C PHE A 112 10.64 7.75 2.49
N ALA A 113 9.96 7.01 1.59
CA ALA A 113 8.98 6.01 1.99
C ALA A 113 9.59 4.90 2.87
N TRP A 114 10.79 4.44 2.52
CA TRP A 114 11.51 3.41 3.28
C TRP A 114 12.07 3.94 4.59
N VAL A 115 12.69 5.13 4.58
CA VAL A 115 13.22 5.76 5.79
C VAL A 115 12.10 6.06 6.79
N TYR A 116 10.97 6.59 6.31
CA TYR A 116 9.79 6.83 7.14
C TYR A 116 9.31 5.53 7.81
N ALA A 117 9.21 4.43 7.06
CA ALA A 117 8.80 3.14 7.61
C ALA A 117 9.75 2.61 8.69
N ILE A 118 11.06 2.75 8.48
CA ILE A 118 12.09 2.38 9.46
C ILE A 118 11.96 3.22 10.74
N VAL A 119 11.75 4.53 10.60
CA VAL A 119 11.57 5.44 11.75
C VAL A 119 10.31 5.10 12.55
N VAL A 120 9.18 4.83 11.88
CA VAL A 120 7.94 4.43 12.56
C VAL A 120 8.13 3.10 13.31
N ALA A 121 8.86 2.15 12.72
CA ALA A 121 9.10 0.85 13.32
C ALA A 121 10.13 0.89 14.45
N SER A 122 11.17 1.72 14.37
CA SER A 122 12.22 1.81 15.40
C SER A 122 11.67 2.31 16.74
N LEU A 123 10.60 3.11 16.71
CA LEU A 123 9.89 3.59 17.90
C LEU A 123 9.21 2.47 18.73
N THR A 124 9.11 1.24 18.20
CA THR A 124 8.67 0.06 18.99
C THR A 124 9.68 -0.38 20.04
N HIS A 125 10.95 0.01 19.91
CA HIS A 125 12.02 -0.40 20.82
C HIS A 125 12.14 0.49 22.07
N VAL A 126 11.27 1.51 22.20
CA VAL A 126 11.17 2.34 23.40
C VAL A 126 10.68 1.48 24.60
N LYS A 127 11.12 1.82 25.82
CA LYS A 127 10.78 1.06 27.04
C LYS A 127 9.27 0.84 27.19
N GLU A 128 8.90 -0.38 27.56
CA GLU A 128 7.52 -0.90 27.58
C GLU A 128 6.57 -0.10 28.49
N SER A 129 7.09 0.48 29.57
CA SER A 129 6.36 1.38 30.47
C SER A 129 5.88 2.68 29.81
N GLN A 130 6.47 3.09 28.69
CA GLN A 130 6.06 4.27 27.92
C GLN A 130 5.28 3.92 26.65
N MET A 131 4.99 2.64 26.37
CA MET A 131 4.45 2.20 25.08
C MET A 131 2.92 2.32 24.97
N THR A 132 2.26 3.02 25.89
CA THR A 132 0.80 3.23 25.88
C THR A 132 0.33 4.09 24.71
N TRP A 133 1.14 5.03 24.22
CA TRP A 133 0.80 5.91 23.09
C TRP A 133 1.09 5.27 21.71
N TYR A 134 1.95 4.25 21.67
CA TYR A 134 2.48 3.71 20.43
C TYR A 134 1.38 3.15 19.49
N PRO A 135 0.38 2.38 19.97
CA PRO A 135 -0.71 1.91 19.11
C PRO A 135 -1.51 3.04 18.45
N ILE A 136 -1.75 4.15 19.15
CA ILE A 136 -2.38 5.34 18.57
C ILE A 136 -1.45 5.96 17.52
N PHE A 137 -0.18 6.17 17.85
CA PHE A 137 0.79 6.74 16.93
C PHE A 137 0.91 5.94 15.64
N VAL A 138 1.11 4.62 15.72
CA VAL A 138 1.24 3.77 14.52
C VAL A 138 -0.07 3.73 13.73
N SER A 139 -1.23 3.78 14.39
CA SER A 139 -2.52 3.90 13.69
C SER A 139 -2.64 5.22 12.93
N ILE A 140 -2.17 6.33 13.50
CA ILE A 140 -2.17 7.63 12.83
C ILE A 140 -1.17 7.62 11.68
N ALA A 141 0.09 7.32 11.98
CA ALA A 141 1.23 7.37 11.06
C ALA A 141 1.07 6.41 9.87
N SER A 142 0.60 5.19 10.13
CA SER A 142 0.51 4.13 9.13
C SER A 142 -0.90 3.91 8.61
N PHE A 143 -1.95 4.61 9.05
CA PHE A 143 -3.29 4.44 8.46
C PHE A 143 -4.10 5.73 8.32
N PHE A 144 -4.43 6.41 9.41
CA PHE A 144 -5.36 7.55 9.32
C PHE A 144 -4.76 8.73 8.54
N LEU A 145 -3.48 9.06 8.76
CA LEU A 145 -2.79 10.11 7.99
C LEU A 145 -2.62 9.72 6.51
N PRO A 146 -2.11 8.52 6.17
CA PRO A 146 -2.10 8.04 4.79
C PRO A 146 -3.48 8.10 4.11
N LEU A 147 -4.53 7.61 4.77
CA LEU A 147 -5.90 7.62 4.26
C LEU A 147 -6.38 9.05 3.98
N PHE A 148 -6.12 9.97 4.92
CA PHE A 148 -6.46 11.38 4.77
C PHE A 148 -5.77 12.00 3.54
N ILE A 149 -4.46 11.77 3.37
CA ILE A 149 -3.70 12.29 2.23
C ILE A 149 -4.27 11.72 0.92
N ILE A 150 -4.52 10.42 0.84
CA ILE A 150 -5.08 9.78 -0.36
C ILE A 150 -6.48 10.35 -0.66
N LEU A 151 -7.32 10.56 0.36
CA LEU A 151 -8.65 11.14 0.18
C LEU A 151 -8.59 12.58 -0.32
N VAL A 152 -7.72 13.41 0.24
CA VAL A 152 -7.50 14.80 -0.22
C VAL A 152 -7.03 14.81 -1.68
N ASN A 153 -6.07 13.97 -2.03
CA ASN A 153 -5.59 13.82 -3.41
C ASN A 153 -6.71 13.41 -4.37
N TYR A 154 -7.55 12.45 -3.96
CA TYR A 154 -8.71 12.04 -4.74
C TYR A 154 -9.71 13.18 -4.94
N LEU A 155 -10.02 13.94 -3.89
CA LEU A 155 -10.92 15.09 -3.97
C LEU A 155 -10.36 16.19 -4.88
N MET A 156 -9.05 16.46 -4.83
CA MET A 156 -8.38 17.40 -5.74
C MET A 156 -8.47 16.97 -7.20
N ILE A 157 -8.18 15.69 -7.49
CA ILE A 157 -8.32 15.11 -8.83
C ILE A 157 -9.76 15.22 -9.31
N HIS A 158 -10.74 14.87 -8.48
CA HIS A 158 -12.15 14.95 -8.82
C HIS A 158 -12.60 16.40 -9.12
N ARG A 159 -12.14 17.37 -8.31
CA ARG A 159 -12.42 18.79 -8.53
C ARG A 159 -11.88 19.28 -9.86
N VAL A 160 -10.62 18.96 -10.19
CA VAL A 160 -10.00 19.34 -11.47
C VAL A 160 -10.69 18.65 -12.64
N ALA A 161 -11.01 17.37 -12.52
CA ALA A 161 -11.74 16.63 -13.54
C ALA A 161 -13.12 17.25 -13.82
N ARG A 162 -13.89 17.59 -12.77
CA ARG A 162 -15.19 18.27 -12.91
C ARG A 162 -15.08 19.63 -13.60
N ARG A 163 -14.03 20.40 -13.31
CA ARG A 163 -13.78 21.69 -13.98
C ARG A 163 -13.49 21.50 -15.48
N ARG A 164 -12.63 20.54 -15.85
CA ARG A 164 -12.33 20.22 -17.26
C ARG A 164 -13.53 19.63 -18.01
N ALA A 165 -14.37 18.85 -17.33
CA ALA A 165 -15.62 18.32 -17.86
C ALA A 165 -16.58 19.45 -18.27
N ARG A 166 -16.74 20.46 -17.40
CA ARG A 166 -17.57 21.66 -17.67
C ARG A 166 -17.06 22.46 -18.88
N ALA A 167 -15.75 22.47 -19.11
CA ALA A 167 -15.12 23.06 -20.30
C ALA A 167 -15.28 22.20 -21.59
N ARG A 168 -16.22 21.24 -21.61
CA ARG A 168 -16.62 20.38 -22.74
C ARG A 168 -15.51 19.54 -23.38
N HIS A 169 -14.44 19.23 -22.66
CA HIS A 169 -13.40 18.31 -23.13
C HIS A 169 -13.81 16.83 -22.93
N LEU A 170 -14.75 16.34 -23.75
CA LEU A 170 -15.36 15.00 -23.65
C LEU A 170 -14.34 13.84 -23.65
N ARG A 171 -13.23 13.95 -24.41
CA ARG A 171 -12.15 12.94 -24.40
C ARG A 171 -11.32 12.98 -23.11
N SER A 172 -11.13 14.17 -22.52
CA SER A 172 -10.45 14.32 -21.21
C SER A 172 -11.27 13.67 -20.11
N LEU A 173 -12.59 13.84 -20.15
CA LEU A 173 -13.52 13.29 -19.17
C LEU A 173 -13.46 11.75 -19.05
N LYS A 174 -13.42 11.03 -20.17
CA LYS A 174 -13.31 9.55 -20.16
C LYS A 174 -12.01 9.06 -19.51
N ARG A 175 -10.88 9.75 -19.76
CA ARG A 175 -9.58 9.44 -19.14
C ARG A 175 -9.60 9.75 -17.64
N GLU A 176 -10.19 10.88 -17.26
CA GLU A 176 -10.29 11.34 -15.88
C GLU A 176 -11.19 10.43 -15.02
N ILE A 177 -12.35 10.01 -15.54
CA ILE A 177 -13.23 9.03 -14.88
C ILE A 177 -12.47 7.72 -14.65
N ARG A 178 -11.70 7.24 -15.65
CA ARG A 178 -10.89 6.03 -15.49
C ARG A 178 -9.85 6.21 -14.37
N ILE A 179 -9.19 7.35 -14.28
CA ILE A 179 -8.22 7.60 -13.20
C ILE A 179 -8.93 7.62 -11.85
N ALA A 180 -10.05 8.33 -11.72
CA ALA A 180 -10.84 8.41 -10.48
C ALA A 180 -11.33 7.03 -10.02
N VAL A 181 -11.85 6.20 -10.93
CA VAL A 181 -12.27 4.82 -10.61
C VAL A 181 -11.10 3.98 -10.13
N THR A 182 -9.92 4.09 -10.75
CA THR A 182 -8.74 3.34 -10.28
C THR A 182 -8.38 3.73 -8.85
N LEU A 183 -8.39 5.03 -8.54
CA LEU A 183 -8.07 5.54 -7.21
C LEU A 183 -9.11 5.14 -6.16
N ALA A 184 -10.40 5.19 -6.52
CA ALA A 184 -11.47 4.73 -5.64
C ALA A 184 -11.33 3.25 -5.28
N VAL A 185 -10.99 2.40 -6.26
CA VAL A 185 -10.72 0.97 -6.03
C VAL A 185 -9.54 0.78 -5.07
N VAL A 186 -8.45 1.54 -5.25
CA VAL A 186 -7.28 1.49 -4.36
C VAL A 186 -7.65 1.93 -2.94
N ILE A 187 -8.42 3.01 -2.78
CA ILE A 187 -8.87 3.52 -1.47
C ILE A 187 -9.74 2.47 -0.76
N ILE A 188 -10.72 1.89 -1.46
CA ILE A 188 -11.63 0.89 -0.88
C ILE A 188 -10.83 -0.36 -0.48
N ALA A 189 -9.96 -0.85 -1.36
CA ALA A 189 -9.09 -1.98 -1.04
C ALA A 189 -8.22 -1.71 0.19
N PHE A 190 -7.65 -0.50 0.28
CA PHE A 190 -6.85 -0.08 1.43
C PHE A 190 -7.66 -0.09 2.73
N ILE A 191 -8.85 0.54 2.76
CA ILE A 191 -9.70 0.56 3.95
C ILE A 191 -10.10 -0.85 4.36
N LEU A 192 -10.55 -1.69 3.41
CA LEU A 192 -11.01 -3.04 3.71
C LEU A 192 -9.91 -3.93 4.27
N THR A 193 -8.68 -3.78 3.78
CA THR A 193 -7.55 -4.64 4.20
C THR A 193 -6.91 -4.16 5.49
N TRP A 194 -6.89 -2.85 5.78
CA TRP A 194 -6.15 -2.30 6.92
C TRP A 194 -7.01 -1.86 8.11
N LEU A 195 -8.22 -1.33 7.88
CA LEU A 195 -9.07 -0.82 8.96
C LEU A 195 -9.34 -1.87 10.04
N PRO A 196 -9.68 -3.13 9.71
CA PRO A 196 -9.94 -4.15 10.74
C PRO A 196 -8.73 -4.36 11.67
N PHE A 197 -7.51 -4.27 11.14
CA PHE A 197 -6.28 -4.42 11.91
C PHE A 197 -6.10 -3.29 12.93
N PHE A 198 -6.23 -2.05 12.50
CA PHE A 198 -6.07 -0.92 13.42
C PHE A 198 -7.22 -0.82 14.43
N VAL A 199 -8.44 -1.18 14.04
CA VAL A 199 -9.57 -1.25 15.00
C VAL A 199 -9.27 -2.26 16.09
N ILE A 200 -8.90 -3.50 15.74
CA ILE A 200 -8.59 -4.53 16.74
C ILE A 200 -7.34 -4.17 17.56
N LEU A 201 -6.32 -3.56 16.95
CA LEU A 201 -5.12 -3.08 17.66
C LEU A 201 -5.49 -2.08 18.77
N LEU A 202 -6.29 -1.07 18.45
CA LEU A 202 -6.71 -0.05 19.41
C LEU A 202 -7.66 -0.63 20.46
N PHE A 203 -8.63 -1.45 20.03
CA PHE A 203 -9.62 -2.03 20.93
C PHE A 203 -8.96 -2.98 21.95
N SER A 204 -8.04 -3.83 21.51
CA SER A 204 -7.29 -4.74 22.38
C SER A 204 -6.38 -4.01 23.37
N ARG A 205 -5.93 -2.78 23.03
CA ARG A 205 -5.08 -1.99 23.91
C ARG A 205 -5.85 -1.21 24.96
N TYR A 206 -6.96 -0.57 24.57
CA TYR A 206 -7.64 0.43 25.40
C TYR A 206 -8.95 -0.06 26.03
N CYS A 207 -9.55 -1.15 25.53
CA CYS A 207 -10.70 -1.74 26.21
C CYS A 207 -10.28 -2.87 27.14
N SER A 208 -10.17 -2.57 28.43
CA SER A 208 -9.83 -3.56 29.47
C SER A 208 -10.95 -4.55 29.79
N LYS A 209 -12.21 -4.23 29.45
CA LYS A 209 -13.40 -5.05 29.73
C LYS A 209 -13.94 -5.82 28.52
N CYS A 210 -13.32 -5.67 27.35
CA CYS A 210 -13.83 -6.27 26.14
C CYS A 210 -13.19 -7.63 25.87
N GLU A 211 -14.02 -8.67 25.80
CA GLU A 211 -13.57 -9.99 25.38
C GLU A 211 -13.53 -10.07 23.84
N VAL A 212 -12.33 -9.97 23.28
CA VAL A 212 -12.11 -10.22 21.85
C VAL A 212 -11.83 -11.72 21.68
N PRO A 213 -12.56 -12.46 20.84
CA PRO A 213 -12.21 -13.83 20.50
C PRO A 213 -10.92 -13.88 19.66
N TYR A 214 -9.78 -13.73 20.33
CA TYR A 214 -8.45 -13.58 19.73
C TYR A 214 -8.09 -14.74 18.79
N ARG A 215 -8.57 -15.95 19.07
CA ARG A 215 -8.31 -17.15 18.25
C ARG A 215 -8.94 -17.10 16.86
N VAL A 216 -9.98 -16.29 16.66
CA VAL A 216 -10.69 -16.16 15.37
C VAL A 216 -10.40 -14.81 14.72
N ILE A 217 -10.50 -13.73 15.51
CA ILE A 217 -10.40 -12.38 14.98
C ILE A 217 -8.98 -12.03 14.54
N VAL A 218 -7.94 -12.37 15.33
CA VAL A 218 -6.56 -11.99 14.98
C VAL A 218 -6.08 -12.65 13.69
N PRO A 219 -6.27 -13.98 13.48
CA PRO A 219 -5.99 -14.62 12.20
C PRO A 219 -6.71 -13.98 11.02
N LEU A 220 -8.02 -13.75 11.15
CA LEU A 220 -8.83 -13.16 10.10
C LEU A 220 -8.33 -11.77 9.71
N VAL A 221 -8.09 -10.93 10.71
CA VAL A 221 -7.63 -9.56 10.52
C VAL A 221 -6.21 -9.50 9.96
N LYS A 222 -5.31 -10.40 10.38
CA LYS A 222 -3.97 -10.52 9.79
C LYS A 222 -4.03 -11.01 8.34
N TRP A 223 -4.90 -11.95 8.03
CA TRP A 223 -5.13 -12.37 6.64
C TRP A 223 -5.62 -11.20 5.78
N MET A 224 -6.60 -10.42 6.26
CA MET A 224 -7.10 -9.22 5.58
C MET A 224 -5.98 -8.19 5.37
N HIS A 225 -5.17 -7.94 6.39
CA HIS A 225 -4.02 -7.04 6.32
C HIS A 225 -3.02 -7.47 5.25
N TYR A 226 -2.56 -8.72 5.26
CA TYR A 226 -1.62 -9.23 4.25
C TYR A 226 -2.21 -9.32 2.85
N SER A 227 -3.53 -9.51 2.73
CA SER A 227 -4.21 -9.48 1.43
C SER A 227 -4.08 -8.12 0.73
N GLY A 228 -3.80 -7.03 1.46
CA GLY A 228 -3.49 -5.72 0.89
C GLY A 228 -2.33 -5.77 -0.12
N SER A 229 -1.27 -6.50 0.20
CA SER A 229 -0.09 -6.69 -0.68
C SER A 229 -0.36 -7.61 -1.88
N MET A 230 -1.39 -8.47 -1.79
CA MET A 230 -1.81 -9.34 -2.90
C MET A 230 -2.67 -8.59 -3.93
N VAL A 231 -3.52 -7.68 -3.47
CA VAL A 231 -4.50 -6.98 -4.32
C VAL A 231 -3.82 -6.04 -5.34
N ASN A 232 -2.64 -5.52 -5.02
CA ASN A 232 -1.92 -4.55 -5.83
C ASN A 232 -1.65 -5.00 -7.29
N PRO A 233 -0.98 -6.14 -7.56
CA PRO A 233 -0.83 -6.68 -8.91
C PRO A 233 -2.15 -6.90 -9.68
N ILE A 234 -3.22 -7.32 -8.99
CA ILE A 234 -4.55 -7.55 -9.58
C ILE A 234 -5.14 -6.21 -10.08
N ILE A 235 -5.03 -5.15 -9.27
CA ILE A 235 -5.45 -3.81 -9.69
C ILE A 235 -4.65 -3.37 -10.91
N TYR A 236 -3.34 -3.58 -10.96
CA TYR A 236 -2.52 -3.11 -12.09
C TYR A 236 -2.84 -3.85 -13.38
N THR A 237 -2.98 -5.17 -13.34
CA THR A 237 -3.32 -5.97 -14.52
C THR A 237 -4.72 -5.64 -15.06
N TYR A 238 -5.69 -5.37 -14.18
CA TYR A 238 -7.03 -4.97 -14.60
C TYR A 238 -7.07 -3.53 -15.16
N ARG A 239 -6.30 -2.61 -14.59
CA ARG A 239 -6.39 -1.16 -14.90
C ARG A 239 -5.38 -0.69 -15.94
N ASN A 240 -4.26 -1.39 -16.13
CA ASN A 240 -3.20 -1.03 -17.06
C ASN A 240 -2.97 -2.13 -18.12
N ARG A 241 -3.41 -1.84 -19.35
CA ARG A 241 -3.28 -2.76 -20.50
C ARG A 241 -1.82 -3.11 -20.83
N ASP A 242 -0.88 -2.19 -20.59
CA ASP A 242 0.53 -2.46 -20.89
C ASP A 242 1.15 -3.42 -19.88
N PHE A 243 0.75 -3.33 -18.59
CA PHE A 243 1.07 -4.35 -17.60
C PHE A 243 0.42 -5.69 -17.94
N LYS A 244 -0.87 -5.71 -18.31
CA LYS A 244 -1.55 -6.94 -18.74
C LYS A 244 -0.81 -7.63 -19.88
N ARG A 245 -0.44 -6.88 -20.93
CA ARG A 245 0.33 -7.42 -22.06
C ARG A 245 1.72 -7.89 -21.66
N ALA A 246 2.39 -7.18 -20.74
CA ALA A 246 3.71 -7.59 -20.25
C ALA A 246 3.64 -8.89 -19.45
N PHE A 247 2.61 -9.06 -18.61
CA PHE A 247 2.41 -10.28 -17.81
C PHE A 247 2.15 -11.49 -18.72
N ILE A 248 1.28 -11.34 -19.72
CA ILE A 248 0.99 -12.39 -20.72
C ILE A 248 2.24 -12.79 -21.52
N LYS A 249 3.23 -11.89 -21.67
CA LYS A 249 4.49 -12.21 -22.36
C LYS A 249 5.54 -12.87 -21.46
N ILE A 250 5.39 -12.75 -20.14
CA ILE A 250 6.33 -13.32 -19.15
C ILE A 250 5.90 -14.73 -18.76
N LEU A 251 4.59 -14.95 -18.65
CA LEU A 251 3.95 -16.26 -18.47
C LEU A 251 3.96 -17.05 -19.79
#